data_AF-A0A351DG43-F1
#
_entry.id   AF-A0A351DG43-F1
#
_cell.length_a   1.000
_cell.length_b   1.000
_cell.length_c   1.000
_cell.angle_alpha   90.00
_cell.angle_beta   90.00
_cell.angle_gamma   90.00
#
_symmetry.space_group_name_H-M   'P 1'
#
loop_
_entity.id
_entity.type
_entity.pdbx_description
1 polymer ?
#
loop_
_entity_poly.entity_id
_entity_poly.type
_entity_poly.pdbx_seq_one_letter_code
_entity_poly.pdbx_strand_id
1 'polypeptide(L)'
;VEQKVVLTKDKQTAYSAAKSALRIYASLPNYRNSWKRLGFSENDIDTASDHFIDSLVAWGSIQQIEKRINEHEKAGASHVCIQAIPHDGNFKIPEWETFEALAP
;
A
#
# COMPACT_ATOMS: atom_id res chain seq x y z
N VAL A 1 0.47 -8.66 -10.13
CA VAL A 1 -0.28 -7.96 -9.05
C VAL A 1 0.31 -6.57 -8.85
N GLU A 2 -0.34 -5.70 -8.10
CA GLU A 2 0.25 -4.43 -7.63
C GLU A 2 0.56 -4.50 -6.13
N GLN A 3 1.58 -3.77 -5.67
CA GLN A 3 1.86 -3.58 -4.26
C GLN A 3 2.17 -2.10 -4.00
N LYS A 4 1.31 -1.45 -3.21
CA LYS A 4 1.59 -0.12 -2.67
C LYS A 4 2.62 -0.22 -1.55
N VAL A 5 3.59 0.69 -1.52
CA VAL A 5 4.67 0.68 -0.54
C VAL A 5 4.91 2.06 0.06
N VAL A 6 5.24 2.14 1.35
CA VAL A 6 5.75 3.36 2.00
C VAL A 6 7.07 3.02 2.71
N LEU A 7 8.19 3.58 2.25
CA LEU A 7 9.49 3.37 2.88
C LEU A 7 9.64 4.26 4.11
N THR A 8 9.29 3.73 5.28
CA THR A 8 9.49 4.38 6.58
C THR A 8 9.34 3.36 7.71
N LYS A 9 10.09 3.54 8.79
CA LYS A 9 9.92 2.76 10.03
C LYS A 9 8.92 3.39 11.00
N ASP A 10 8.46 4.62 10.73
CA ASP A 10 7.46 5.28 11.56
C ASP A 10 6.04 4.88 11.11
N LYS A 11 5.30 4.23 12.02
CA LYS A 11 3.92 3.79 11.77
C LYS A 11 3.02 4.97 11.45
N GLN A 12 3.18 6.09 12.17
CA GLN A 12 2.30 7.24 11.99
C GLN A 12 2.46 7.86 10.60
N THR A 13 3.70 8.05 10.12
CA THR A 13 3.99 8.46 8.74
C THR A 13 3.39 7.49 7.72
N ALA A 14 3.65 6.18 7.87
CA ALA A 14 3.15 5.17 6.93
C ALA A 14 1.63 5.22 6.79
N TYR A 15 0.94 5.31 7.93
CA TYR A 15 -0.52 5.27 7.96
C TYR A 15 -1.12 6.56 7.44
N SER A 16 -0.53 7.72 7.77
CA SER A 16 -0.96 9.00 7.23
C SER A 16 -0.84 9.03 5.70
N ALA A 17 0.30 8.59 5.17
CA ALA A 17 0.55 8.50 3.74
C ALA A 17 -0.44 7.53 3.04
N ALA A 18 -0.62 6.33 3.61
CA ALA A 18 -1.55 5.33 3.10
C ALA A 18 -2.99 5.84 3.09
N LYS A 19 -3.45 6.48 4.18
CA LYS A 19 -4.81 7.07 4.26
C LYS A 19 -5.02 8.13 3.19
N SER A 20 -4.05 9.03 3.02
CA SER A 20 -4.08 10.07 1.99
C SER A 20 -4.17 9.46 0.59
N ALA A 21 -3.32 8.48 0.27
CA ALA A 21 -3.29 7.81 -1.02
C ALA A 21 -4.55 6.97 -1.30
N LEU A 22 -5.11 6.30 -0.28
CA LEU A 22 -6.28 5.42 -0.44
C LEU A 22 -7.60 6.18 -0.54
N ARG A 23 -7.66 7.43 -0.06
CA ARG A 23 -8.88 8.25 0.01
C ARG A 23 -9.60 8.41 -1.33
N ILE A 24 -8.86 8.55 -2.43
CA ILE A 24 -9.44 8.68 -3.77
C ILE A 24 -10.20 7.41 -4.15
N TYR A 25 -9.66 6.23 -3.82
CA TYR A 25 -10.28 4.95 -4.15
C TYR A 25 -11.46 4.62 -3.23
N ALA A 26 -11.40 5.07 -1.97
CA ALA A 26 -12.47 4.84 -1.00
C ALA A 26 -13.81 5.50 -1.35
N SER A 27 -13.84 6.49 -2.25
CA SER A 27 -15.08 7.09 -2.76
C SER A 27 -15.62 6.39 -4.02
N LEU A 28 -14.83 5.51 -4.64
CA LEU A 28 -15.19 4.86 -5.91
C LEU A 28 -15.93 3.53 -5.67
N PRO A 29 -17.17 3.37 -6.16
CA PRO A 29 -17.97 2.18 -5.89
C PRO A 29 -17.31 0.86 -6.31
N ASN A 30 -16.54 0.86 -7.41
CA ASN A 30 -15.84 -0.34 -7.90
C ASN A 30 -14.71 -0.79 -6.95
N TYR A 31 -13.97 0.14 -6.34
CA TYR A 31 -12.93 -0.19 -5.36
C TYR A 31 -13.54 -0.65 -4.04
N ARG A 32 -14.53 0.10 -3.52
CA ARG A 32 -15.24 -0.28 -2.30
C ARG A 32 -15.84 -1.68 -2.39
N ASN A 33 -16.56 -1.97 -3.48
CA ASN A 33 -17.15 -3.29 -3.70
C ASN A 33 -16.09 -4.39 -3.82
N SER A 34 -14.91 -4.08 -4.38
CA SER A 34 -13.80 -5.03 -4.45
C SER A 34 -13.21 -5.33 -3.07
N TRP A 35 -13.02 -4.32 -2.22
CA TRP A 35 -12.55 -4.53 -0.84
C TRP A 35 -13.57 -5.28 0.02
N LYS A 36 -14.87 -5.04 -0.15
CA LYS A 36 -15.92 -5.81 0.52
C LYS A 36 -15.89 -7.29 0.14
N ARG A 37 -15.62 -7.63 -1.13
CA ARG A 37 -15.44 -9.03 -1.57
C ARG A 37 -14.20 -9.69 -0.96
N LEU A 38 -13.20 -8.90 -0.57
CA LEU A 38 -12.01 -9.36 0.14
C LEU A 38 -12.22 -9.47 1.66
N GLY A 39 -13.41 -9.14 2.17
CA GLY A 39 -13.78 -9.31 3.57
C GLY A 39 -13.67 -8.05 4.44
N PHE A 40 -13.37 -6.88 3.89
CA PHE A 40 -13.34 -5.64 4.65
C PHE A 40 -14.75 -5.08 4.90
N SER A 41 -14.98 -4.57 6.10
CA SER A 41 -16.24 -3.90 6.44
C SER A 41 -16.30 -2.48 5.86
N GLU A 42 -17.49 -1.90 5.79
CA GLU A 42 -17.64 -0.47 5.44
C GLU A 42 -16.84 0.43 6.41
N ASN A 43 -16.85 0.09 7.70
CA ASN A 43 -16.12 0.83 8.72
C ASN A 43 -14.59 0.77 8.51
N ASP A 44 -14.06 -0.39 8.10
CA ASP A 44 -12.63 -0.53 7.76
C ASP A 44 -12.24 0.42 6.63
N ILE A 45 -13.09 0.51 5.60
CA ILE A 45 -12.86 1.36 4.43
C ILE A 45 -13.00 2.84 4.80
N ASP A 46 -14.05 3.22 5.55
CA ASP A 46 -14.36 4.61 5.88
C ASP A 46 -13.35 5.22 6.84
N THR A 47 -12.86 4.43 7.80
CA THR A 47 -11.86 4.87 8.77
C THR A 47 -10.42 4.63 8.30
N ALA A 48 -10.25 3.84 7.23
CA ALA A 48 -8.99 3.23 6.85
C ALA A 48 -8.32 2.60 8.07
N SER A 49 -8.95 1.55 8.60
CA SER A 49 -8.50 0.85 9.82
C SER A 49 -7.07 0.32 9.65
N ASP A 50 -6.39 0.09 10.77
CA ASP A 50 -5.02 -0.43 10.78
C ASP A 50 -4.88 -1.71 9.95
N HIS A 51 -5.79 -2.67 10.16
CA HIS A 51 -5.81 -3.93 9.40
C HIS A 51 -6.07 -3.71 7.90
N PHE A 52 -6.91 -2.74 7.54
CA PHE A 52 -7.15 -2.40 6.14
C PHE A 52 -5.88 -1.84 5.47
N ILE A 53 -5.18 -0.93 6.15
CA ILE A 53 -3.92 -0.37 5.66
C ILE A 53 -2.85 -1.45 5.56
N ASP A 54 -2.62 -2.24 6.62
CA ASP A 54 -1.59 -3.28 6.66
C ASP A 54 -1.83 -4.37 5.59
N SER A 55 -3.09 -4.59 5.19
CA SER A 55 -3.44 -5.53 4.13
C SER A 55 -3.14 -4.99 2.73
N LEU A 56 -3.30 -3.68 2.51
CA LEU A 56 -3.20 -3.06 1.18
C LEU A 56 -1.84 -2.42 0.91
N VAL A 57 -1.14 -1.98 1.94
CA VAL A 57 0.09 -1.18 1.84
C VAL A 57 1.20 -1.86 2.63
N ALA A 58 2.31 -2.18 1.96
CA ALA A 58 3.52 -2.61 2.62
C ALA A 58 4.26 -1.39 3.16
N TRP A 59 4.73 -1.42 4.39
CA TRP A 59 5.52 -0.35 4.96
C TRP A 59 6.55 -0.90 5.94
N GLY A 60 7.59 -0.13 6.21
CA GLY A 60 8.69 -0.55 7.07
C GLY A 60 10.05 -0.30 6.44
N SER A 61 11.03 -1.09 6.85
CA SER A 61 12.34 -1.15 6.19
C SER A 61 12.24 -1.79 4.80
N ILE A 62 13.29 -1.60 4.00
CA ILE A 62 13.44 -2.24 2.69
C ILE A 62 13.21 -3.75 2.80
N GLN A 63 13.81 -4.43 3.78
CA GLN A 63 13.68 -5.87 3.97
C GLN A 63 12.24 -6.31 4.28
N GLN A 64 11.46 -5.47 4.98
CA GLN A 64 10.05 -5.77 5.25
C GLN A 64 9.20 -5.62 3.98
N ILE A 65 9.50 -4.62 3.16
CA ILE A 65 8.84 -4.38 1.88
C ILE A 65 9.19 -5.49 0.88
N GLU A 66 10.46 -5.84 0.72
CA GLU A 66 10.93 -6.96 -0.11
C GLU A 66 10.30 -8.27 0.32
N LYS A 67 10.18 -8.52 1.63
CA LYS A 67 9.48 -9.71 2.14
C LYS A 67 8.03 -9.74 1.64
N ARG A 68 7.31 -8.62 1.69
CA ARG A 68 5.93 -8.52 1.18
C ARG A 68 5.85 -8.72 -0.33
N ILE A 69 6.81 -8.21 -1.08
CA ILE A 69 6.91 -8.44 -2.54
C ILE A 69 7.12 -9.93 -2.82
N ASN A 70 8.04 -10.57 -2.11
CA ASN A 70 8.32 -12.01 -2.21
C ASN A 70 7.11 -12.89 -1.82
N GLU A 71 6.25 -12.42 -0.91
CA GLU A 71 5.00 -13.12 -0.57
C GLU A 71 4.06 -13.24 -1.79
N HIS A 72 4.00 -12.21 -2.65
CA HIS A 72 3.23 -12.28 -3.90
C HIS A 72 3.83 -13.26 -4.89
N GLU A 73 5.16 -13.27 -5.03
CA GLU A 73 5.85 -14.22 -5.91
C GLU A 73 5.62 -15.67 -5.47
N LYS A 74 5.74 -15.94 -4.16
CA LYS A 74 5.43 -17.25 -3.57
C LYS A 74 3.97 -17.65 -3.73
N ALA A 75 3.06 -16.67 -3.79
CA ALA A 75 1.65 -16.89 -4.10
C ALA A 75 1.38 -17.10 -5.61
N GLY A 76 2.41 -17.08 -6.45
CA GLY A 76 2.33 -17.38 -7.89
C GLY A 76 2.31 -16.14 -8.79
N ALA A 77 2.56 -14.94 -8.27
CA ALA A 77 2.70 -13.76 -9.11
C ALA A 77 4.00 -13.85 -9.94
N SER A 78 3.87 -13.72 -11.26
CA SER A 78 5.01 -13.62 -12.18
C SER A 78 5.49 -12.17 -12.39
N HIS A 79 4.75 -11.20 -11.83
CA HIS A 79 5.08 -9.78 -11.87
C HIS A 79 4.40 -9.05 -10.70
N VAL A 80 5.14 -8.18 -10.01
CA VAL A 80 4.65 -7.29 -8.96
C VAL A 80 4.96 -5.84 -9.35
N CYS A 81 3.91 -5.06 -9.62
CA CYS A 81 4.04 -3.64 -9.95
C CYS A 81 4.08 -2.81 -8.66
N ILE A 82 5.20 -2.11 -8.42
CA ILE A 82 5.41 -1.31 -7.22
C ILE A 82 4.80 0.08 -7.37
N GLN A 83 3.98 0.47 -6.40
CA GLN A 83 3.46 1.83 -6.26
C GLN A 83 4.05 2.46 -5.01
N ALA A 84 5.18 3.15 -5.16
CA ALA A 84 5.80 3.89 -4.08
C ALA A 84 4.95 5.12 -3.72
N ILE A 85 4.46 5.15 -2.48
CA ILE A 85 3.66 6.22 -1.91
C ILE A 85 4.62 7.17 -1.18
N PRO A 86 4.68 8.46 -1.57
CA PRO A 86 5.44 9.48 -0.83
C PRO A 86 4.90 9.66 0.59
N HIS A 87 5.71 10.20 1.51
CA HIS A 87 5.30 10.35 2.92
C HIS A 87 4.10 11.29 3.14
N ASP A 88 3.78 12.16 2.18
CA ASP A 88 2.56 13.00 2.18
C ASP A 88 1.35 12.32 1.51
N GLY A 89 1.55 11.13 0.93
CA GLY A 89 0.56 10.34 0.21
C GLY A 89 0.19 10.88 -1.17
N ASN A 90 0.93 11.85 -1.71
CA ASN A 90 0.59 12.54 -2.93
C ASN A 90 1.52 12.16 -4.10
N PHE A 91 0.97 11.43 -5.09
CA PHE A 91 1.70 10.96 -6.27
C PHE A 91 2.12 12.05 -7.28
N LYS A 92 2.07 13.35 -6.93
CA LYS A 92 2.53 14.44 -7.81
C LYS A 92 4.01 14.33 -8.16
N ILE A 93 4.82 13.84 -7.23
CA ILE A 93 6.25 13.59 -7.42
C ILE A 93 6.48 12.10 -7.20
N PRO A 94 7.18 11.41 -8.12
CA PRO A 94 7.57 10.03 -7.89
C PRO A 94 8.50 9.89 -6.69
N GLU A 95 8.28 8.88 -5.86
CA GLU A 95 9.13 8.56 -4.71
C GLU A 95 10.40 7.82 -5.15
N TRP A 96 11.34 8.56 -5.76
CA TRP A 96 12.54 7.99 -6.38
C TRP A 96 13.42 7.21 -5.39
N GLU A 97 13.58 7.71 -4.17
CA GLU A 97 14.38 7.03 -3.13
C GLU A 97 13.86 5.61 -2.86
N THR A 98 12.53 5.44 -2.83
CA THR A 98 11.93 4.11 -2.64
C THR A 98 12.16 3.20 -3.86
N PHE A 99 12.08 3.73 -5.08
CA PHE A 99 12.36 2.95 -6.28
C PHE A 99 13.83 2.57 -6.39
N GLU A 100 14.76 3.48 -6.10
CA GLU A 100 16.20 3.21 -6.08
C GLU A 100 16.55 2.18 -5.00
N ALA A 101 15.94 2.27 -3.82
CA ALA A 101 16.16 1.33 -2.73
C ALA A 101 15.63 -0.10 -3.00
N LEU A 102 14.64 -0.24 -3.89
CA LEU A 102 14.04 -1.52 -4.30
C LEU A 102 14.56 -2.01 -5.66
N ALA A 103 15.48 -1.29 -6.29
CA ALA A 103 16.06 -1.69 -7.55
C ALA A 103 16.90 -2.99 -7.36
N PRO A 104 16.88 -3.90 -8.34
CA PRO A 104 17.63 -5.15 -8.29
C PRO A 104 19.15 -4.96 -8.38
#